data_AF-A0A970MR07-F1
#
_entry.id   AF-A0A970MR07-F1
#
_cell.length_a   1.000
_cell.length_b   1.000
_cell.length_c   1.000
_cell.angle_alpha   90.00
_cell.angle_beta   90.00
_cell.angle_gamma   90.00
#
_symmetry.space_group_name_H-M   'P 1'
#
loop_
_entity.id
_entity.type
_entity.pdbx_description
1 polymer ?
#
loop_
_entity_poly.entity_id
_entity_poly.type
_entity_poly.pdbx_seq_one_letter_code
_entity_poly.pdbx_strand_id
1 'polypeptide(L)'
;MKKFTFLLTIISSMILSENLYSQDYHSLYQSATSGLFQSFVNMSNPTTAETWFVASDDDGKIIVMQMDFSYPNPQPQNIWAFSLTMPATPPTPAIGQIYLKDGFFDPEGNIFVYGFEEASNRGVYAKIFFTNNLPTTLIWAFINQSNTQITDACWADGYSGASTMNYGIIYGDAFGRVNGSIMGNFGFLGTRKSVLNLTSVSYDQSENKFVLSGNSGINEPRQFIG
;
A
#
# COMPACT_ATOMS: atom_id res chain seq x y z
N MET A 1 -12.99 -21.24 16.77
CA MET A 1 -11.62 -21.42 17.30
C MET A 1 -10.76 -22.34 16.42
N LYS A 2 -11.10 -23.62 16.21
CA LYS A 2 -10.28 -24.55 15.38
C LYS A 2 -10.00 -24.08 13.93
N LYS A 3 -10.95 -23.41 13.27
CA LYS A 3 -10.77 -22.86 11.92
C LYS A 3 -9.76 -21.72 11.85
N PHE A 4 -9.69 -20.90 12.90
CA PHE A 4 -8.78 -19.76 13.00
C PHE A 4 -7.34 -20.23 13.22
N THR A 5 -7.14 -21.26 14.05
CA THR A 5 -5.82 -21.87 14.26
C THR A 5 -5.30 -22.59 13.00
N PHE A 6 -6.17 -23.26 12.25
CA PHE A 6 -5.79 -23.90 10.98
C PHE A 6 -5.40 -22.88 9.89
N LEU A 7 -6.15 -21.78 9.80
CA LEU A 7 -5.85 -20.63 8.95
C LEU A 7 -4.47 -20.05 9.22
N LEU A 8 -4.17 -19.82 10.50
CA LEU A 8 -2.88 -19.31 10.97
C LEU A 8 -1.73 -20.25 10.60
N THR A 9 -1.94 -21.55 10.76
CA THR A 9 -0.93 -22.57 10.44
C THR A 9 -0.61 -22.60 8.95
N ILE A 10 -1.61 -22.40 8.08
CA ILE A 10 -1.41 -22.30 6.62
C ILE A 10 -0.59 -21.06 6.29
N ILE A 11 -0.96 -19.89 6.85
CA ILE A 11 -0.22 -18.63 6.69
C ILE A 11 1.23 -18.80 7.14
N SER A 12 1.47 -19.36 8.33
CA SER A 12 2.81 -19.64 8.84
C SER A 12 3.61 -20.54 7.90
N SER A 13 2.99 -21.58 7.34
CA SER A 13 3.67 -22.54 6.46
C SER A 13 3.98 -21.96 5.07
N MET A 14 3.14 -21.06 4.54
CA MET A 14 3.41 -20.34 3.29
C MET A 14 4.53 -19.31 3.46
N ILE A 15 4.54 -18.62 4.61
CA ILE A 15 5.61 -17.68 4.97
C ILE A 15 6.95 -18.42 5.14
N LEU A 16 6.96 -19.61 5.74
CA LEU A 16 8.18 -20.40 5.95
C LEU A 16 8.72 -21.04 4.67
N SER A 17 7.89 -21.32 3.67
CA SER A 17 8.37 -21.90 2.40
C SER A 17 9.09 -20.89 1.50
N GLU A 18 8.96 -19.58 1.75
CA GLU A 18 9.46 -18.53 0.83
C GLU A 18 10.42 -17.52 1.49
N ASN A 19 10.75 -17.64 2.78
CA ASN A 19 11.67 -16.72 3.47
C ASN A 19 13.15 -17.08 3.30
N LEU A 20 13.79 -16.51 2.28
CA LEU A 20 15.17 -16.05 2.37
C LEU A 20 15.15 -14.56 2.71
N TYR A 21 15.78 -14.23 3.84
CA TYR A 21 15.92 -12.90 4.43
C TYR A 21 16.19 -11.78 3.41
N SER A 22 15.60 -10.61 3.67
CA SER A 22 15.89 -9.32 3.02
C SER A 22 15.39 -9.18 1.57
N GLN A 23 14.09 -9.00 1.39
CA GLN A 23 13.52 -8.20 0.29
C GLN A 23 12.02 -8.01 0.52
N ASP A 24 11.51 -6.82 0.19
CA ASP A 24 10.06 -6.55 0.10
C ASP A 24 9.43 -7.61 -0.80
N TYR A 25 8.68 -8.53 -0.19
CA TYR A 25 8.14 -9.69 -0.89
C TYR A 25 6.63 -9.53 -1.05
N HIS A 26 6.21 -9.39 -2.31
CA HIS A 26 4.81 -9.39 -2.71
C HIS A 26 4.37 -10.81 -3.04
N SER A 27 3.43 -11.35 -2.27
CA SER A 27 2.74 -12.59 -2.60
C SER A 27 1.29 -12.29 -2.95
N LEU A 28 0.94 -12.38 -4.22
CA LEU A 28 -0.45 -12.45 -4.64
C LEU A 28 -1.01 -13.83 -4.28
N TYR A 29 -1.68 -13.96 -3.14
CA TYR A 29 -2.42 -15.18 -2.80
C TYR A 29 -3.88 -15.05 -3.21
N GLN A 30 -4.29 -15.79 -4.24
CA GLN A 30 -5.69 -15.91 -4.64
C GLN A 30 -6.27 -17.19 -4.05
N SER A 31 -7.17 -17.06 -3.07
CA SER A 31 -7.80 -18.24 -2.46
C SER A 31 -8.69 -19.00 -3.44
N ALA A 32 -8.49 -20.31 -3.55
CA ALA A 32 -9.39 -21.21 -4.28
C ALA A 32 -10.68 -21.57 -3.52
N THR A 33 -10.89 -21.03 -2.31
CA THR A 33 -12.07 -21.29 -1.46
C THR A 33 -12.62 -19.98 -0.87
N SER A 34 -13.95 -19.86 -0.88
CA SER A 34 -14.75 -18.65 -0.61
C SER A 34 -14.66 -18.10 0.84
N GLY A 35 -13.48 -17.65 1.28
CA GLY A 35 -13.35 -16.95 2.55
C GLY A 35 -11.92 -16.78 3.07
N LEU A 36 -10.93 -16.60 2.19
CA LEU A 36 -9.53 -16.39 2.57
C LEU A 36 -9.00 -15.23 1.73
N PHE A 37 -8.22 -14.35 2.36
CA PHE A 37 -7.62 -13.12 1.81
C PHE A 37 -7.40 -13.11 0.29
N GLN A 38 -7.70 -11.98 -0.35
CA GLN A 38 -7.50 -11.76 -1.79
C GLN A 38 -6.05 -11.39 -2.13
N SER A 39 -5.37 -10.71 -1.21
CA SER A 39 -3.98 -10.30 -1.35
C SER A 39 -3.42 -9.93 0.01
N PHE A 40 -2.10 -9.97 0.14
CA PHE A 40 -1.43 -9.40 1.30
C PHE A 40 -0.07 -8.81 0.92
N VAL A 41 0.38 -7.87 1.74
CA VAL A 41 1.71 -7.26 1.67
C VAL A 41 2.37 -7.41 3.02
N ASN A 42 3.66 -7.71 3.00
CA ASN A 42 4.51 -7.84 4.19
C ASN A 42 5.45 -6.64 4.24
N MET A 43 5.49 -5.96 5.38
CA MET A 43 6.34 -4.79 5.59
C MET A 43 7.04 -4.90 6.94
N SER A 44 8.26 -4.38 7.03
CA SER A 44 8.97 -4.24 8.31
C SER A 44 9.03 -2.78 8.72
N ASN A 45 8.71 -2.49 9.97
CA ASN A 45 8.86 -1.15 10.53
C ASN A 45 10.37 -0.84 10.61
N PRO A 46 10.85 0.20 9.90
CA PRO A 46 12.28 0.50 9.85
C PRO A 46 12.87 0.94 11.20
N THR A 47 12.02 1.39 12.13
CA THR A 47 12.43 1.89 13.45
C THR A 47 12.41 0.80 14.52
N THR A 48 11.40 -0.08 14.51
CA THR A 48 11.21 -1.12 15.55
C THR A 48 11.60 -2.52 15.10
N ALA A 49 11.84 -2.73 13.80
CA ALA A 49 12.02 -4.04 13.16
C ALA A 49 10.83 -5.00 13.33
N GLU A 50 9.68 -4.51 13.81
CA GLU A 50 8.45 -5.29 13.87
C GLU A 50 7.92 -5.53 12.45
N THR A 51 7.44 -6.74 12.20
CA THR A 51 6.89 -7.11 10.90
C THR A 51 5.36 -7.04 10.93
N TRP A 52 4.79 -6.48 9.87
CA TRP A 52 3.38 -6.19 9.74
C TRP A 52 2.85 -6.69 8.41
N PHE A 53 1.69 -7.34 8.47
CA PHE A 53 0.99 -7.85 7.31
C PHE A 53 -0.27 -7.02 7.11
N VAL A 54 -0.50 -6.57 5.88
CA VAL A 54 -1.75 -5.92 5.50
C VAL A 54 -2.37 -6.70 4.37
N ALA A 55 -3.61 -7.12 4.56
CA ALA A 55 -4.32 -7.97 3.63
C ALA A 55 -5.67 -7.37 3.25
N SER A 56 -6.18 -7.73 2.07
CA SER A 56 -7.57 -7.50 1.68
C SER A 56 -8.37 -8.79 1.75
N ASP A 57 -9.66 -8.71 2.09
CA ASP A 57 -10.59 -9.84 2.05
C ASP A 57 -11.69 -9.66 0.99
N ASP A 58 -12.48 -10.71 0.79
CA ASP A 58 -13.63 -10.76 -0.12
C ASP A 58 -14.86 -10.00 0.33
N ASP A 59 -14.88 -9.56 1.59
CA ASP A 59 -15.92 -8.72 2.17
C ASP A 59 -15.59 -7.21 2.06
N GLY A 60 -14.49 -6.84 1.40
CA GLY A 60 -14.08 -5.44 1.28
C GLY A 60 -13.51 -4.87 2.58
N LYS A 61 -12.76 -5.67 3.33
CA LYS A 61 -12.00 -5.22 4.50
C LYS A 61 -10.50 -5.20 4.21
N ILE A 62 -9.82 -4.28 4.89
CA ILE A 62 -8.38 -4.31 5.04
C ILE A 62 -8.06 -4.83 6.44
N ILE A 63 -7.28 -5.89 6.49
CA ILE A 63 -6.90 -6.59 7.72
C ILE A 63 -5.42 -6.29 7.97
N VAL A 64 -5.11 -5.74 9.14
CA VAL A 64 -3.76 -5.35 9.56
C VAL A 64 -3.35 -6.29 10.69
N MET A 65 -2.18 -6.89 10.59
CA MET A 65 -1.69 -7.89 11.54
C MET A 65 -0.25 -7.59 11.92
N GLN A 66 0.02 -7.55 13.23
CA GLN A 66 1.38 -7.57 13.73
C GLN A 66 1.83 -9.03 13.81
N MET A 67 2.98 -9.35 13.21
CA MET A 67 3.50 -10.71 13.16
C MET A 67 4.64 -10.89 14.16
N ASP A 68 4.59 -11.98 14.92
CA ASP A 68 5.72 -12.50 15.67
C ASP A 68 6.30 -13.70 14.95
N PHE A 69 7.59 -13.61 14.65
CA PHE A 69 8.35 -14.65 13.97
C PHE A 69 9.04 -15.61 14.95
N SER A 70 8.59 -15.66 16.21
CA SER A 70 9.05 -16.63 17.18
C SER A 70 8.88 -18.06 16.65
N TYR A 71 9.95 -18.83 16.77
CA TYR A 71 10.05 -20.21 16.29
C TYR A 71 9.07 -21.12 17.07
N PRO A 72 8.40 -22.11 16.44
CA PRO A 72 8.66 -22.65 15.10
C PRO A 72 7.92 -22.00 13.95
N ASN A 73 6.88 -21.20 14.19
CA ASN A 73 5.97 -20.73 13.15
C ASN A 73 5.57 -19.27 13.40
N PRO A 74 5.65 -18.38 12.39
CA PRO A 74 5.16 -17.01 12.52
C PRO A 74 3.69 -17.00 12.94
N GLN A 75 3.35 -16.30 14.02
CA GLN A 75 1.97 -16.12 14.49
C GLN A 75 1.64 -14.61 14.52
N PRO A 76 0.47 -14.18 14.03
CA PRO A 76 -0.03 -12.85 14.31
C PRO A 76 -0.27 -12.71 15.80
N GLN A 77 0.33 -11.68 16.37
CA GLN A 77 0.15 -11.28 17.77
C GLN A 77 -1.16 -10.52 17.94
N ASN A 78 -1.43 -9.60 17.01
CA ASN A 78 -2.58 -8.73 17.06
C ASN A 78 -3.16 -8.57 15.64
N ILE A 79 -4.50 -8.50 15.56
CA ILE A 79 -5.24 -8.43 14.30
C ILE A 79 -6.29 -7.33 14.41
N TRP A 80 -6.30 -6.44 13.42
CA TRP A 80 -7.29 -5.38 13.25
C TRP A 80 -7.93 -5.51 11.88
N ALA A 81 -9.23 -5.24 11.78
CA ALA A 81 -9.96 -5.25 10.53
C ALA A 81 -10.69 -3.92 10.35
N PHE A 82 -10.51 -3.32 9.19
CA PHE A 82 -11.12 -2.05 8.80
C PHE A 82 -12.02 -2.27 7.59
N SER A 83 -13.31 -1.95 7.73
CA SER A 83 -14.21 -1.96 6.58
C SER A 83 -13.85 -0.83 5.63
N LEU A 84 -13.69 -1.15 4.33
CA LEU A 84 -13.55 -0.14 3.29
C LEU A 84 -14.91 0.54 3.12
N THR A 85 -15.13 1.62 3.87
CA THR A 85 -16.38 2.37 3.83
C THR A 85 -16.25 3.43 2.74
N MET A 86 -17.15 3.40 1.76
CA MET A 86 -17.15 4.33 0.63
C MET A 86 -17.61 5.73 1.04
N PRO A 87 -17.01 6.81 0.50
CA PRO A 87 -17.65 8.11 0.47
C PRO A 87 -18.99 7.99 -0.30
N ALA A 88 -20.09 8.28 0.38
CA ALA A 88 -21.45 8.08 -0.10
C ALA A 88 -21.92 9.12 -1.14
N THR A 89 -21.16 9.34 -2.21
CA THR A 89 -21.51 10.29 -3.28
C THR A 89 -21.83 9.59 -4.60
N PRO A 90 -23.11 9.47 -4.98
CA PRO A 90 -23.52 8.87 -6.24
C PRO A 90 -22.94 9.60 -7.47
N PRO A 91 -22.61 8.88 -8.55
CA PRO A 91 -22.69 7.44 -8.74
C PRO A 91 -21.33 6.83 -8.42
N THR A 92 -21.03 6.49 -7.15
CA THR A 92 -19.80 5.76 -6.87
C THR A 92 -19.91 4.38 -7.52
N PRO A 93 -19.00 4.00 -8.45
CA PRO A 93 -18.97 2.63 -8.95
C PRO A 93 -18.78 1.67 -7.77
N ALA A 94 -19.50 0.55 -7.79
CA ALA A 94 -19.22 -0.55 -6.87
C ALA A 94 -17.75 -0.92 -7.04
N ILE A 95 -16.97 -0.83 -5.96
CA ILE A 95 -15.58 -1.27 -5.97
C ILE A 95 -15.61 -2.79 -5.89
N GLY A 96 -15.02 -3.44 -6.89
CA GLY A 96 -14.77 -4.86 -6.87
C GLY A 96 -13.65 -5.20 -5.90
N GLN A 97 -13.06 -6.37 -6.11
CA GLN A 97 -12.04 -6.93 -5.24
C GLN A 97 -10.78 -6.05 -5.22
N ILE A 98 -10.19 -5.86 -4.05
CA ILE A 98 -8.97 -5.06 -3.90
C ILE A 98 -7.78 -5.99 -3.82
N TYR A 99 -6.80 -5.79 -4.70
CA TYR A 99 -5.52 -6.48 -4.69
C TYR A 99 -4.42 -5.50 -4.30
N LEU A 100 -3.89 -5.65 -3.09
CA LEU A 100 -2.73 -4.95 -2.59
C LEU A 100 -1.48 -5.45 -3.30
N LYS A 101 -0.64 -4.50 -3.71
CA LYS A 101 0.61 -4.74 -4.42
C LYS A 101 1.80 -4.55 -3.50
N ASP A 102 1.83 -3.48 -2.73
CA ASP A 102 2.95 -3.20 -1.84
C ASP A 102 2.54 -2.18 -0.77
N GLY A 103 3.46 -1.89 0.14
CA GLY A 103 3.33 -0.80 1.08
C GLY A 103 4.63 -0.48 1.81
N PHE A 104 4.59 0.57 2.63
CA PHE A 104 5.73 1.00 3.42
C PHE A 104 5.26 1.72 4.69
N PHE A 105 6.18 1.83 5.65
CA PHE A 105 6.02 2.73 6.79
C PHE A 105 6.41 4.15 6.38
N ASP A 106 5.56 5.10 6.73
CA ASP A 106 5.88 6.52 6.58
C ASP A 106 6.68 7.06 7.78
N PRO A 107 7.28 8.26 7.69
CA PRO A 107 8.06 8.85 8.79
C PRO A 107 7.29 9.08 10.09
N GLU A 108 5.96 9.11 10.03
CA GLU A 108 5.09 9.24 11.20
C GLU A 108 4.81 7.89 11.86
N GLY A 109 5.33 6.79 11.30
CA GLY A 109 5.12 5.42 11.80
C GLY A 109 3.79 4.80 11.38
N ASN A 110 3.09 5.42 10.43
CA ASN A 110 1.86 4.87 9.85
C ASN A 110 2.20 3.96 8.67
N ILE A 111 1.25 3.11 8.30
CA ILE A 111 1.41 2.24 7.12
C ILE A 111 0.69 2.88 5.93
N PHE A 112 1.36 2.96 4.79
CA PHE A 112 0.76 3.25 3.50
C PHE A 112 0.81 2.00 2.62
N VAL A 113 -0.33 1.58 2.08
CA VAL A 113 -0.42 0.47 1.13
C VAL A 113 -1.06 0.91 -0.16
N TYR A 114 -0.72 0.26 -1.26
CA TYR A 114 -1.27 0.55 -2.57
C TYR A 114 -1.45 -0.72 -3.40
N GLY A 115 -2.27 -0.63 -4.44
CA GLY A 115 -2.62 -1.73 -5.31
C GLY A 115 -3.64 -1.34 -6.36
N PHE A 116 -4.58 -2.23 -6.65
CA PHE A 116 -5.63 -1.99 -7.64
C PHE A 116 -6.95 -2.71 -7.31
N GLU A 117 -8.02 -2.21 -7.91
CA GLU A 117 -9.33 -2.83 -7.91
C GLU A 117 -9.50 -3.73 -9.15
N GLU A 118 -9.97 -4.95 -8.98
CA GLU A 118 -9.98 -6.00 -10.01
C GLU A 118 -10.83 -5.64 -11.24
N ALA A 119 -12.06 -5.17 -11.02
CA ALA A 119 -13.03 -5.06 -12.11
C ALA A 119 -12.68 -3.92 -13.08
N SER A 120 -12.07 -2.84 -12.59
CA SER A 120 -11.67 -1.68 -13.40
C SER A 120 -10.17 -1.49 -13.51
N ASN A 121 -9.35 -2.35 -12.90
CA ASN A 121 -7.89 -2.22 -12.81
C ASN A 121 -7.44 -0.86 -12.25
N ARG A 122 -8.30 -0.20 -11.46
CA ARG A 122 -8.06 1.16 -10.98
C ARG A 122 -7.13 1.13 -9.78
N GLY A 123 -6.10 1.98 -9.81
CA GLY A 123 -5.19 2.15 -8.69
C GLY A 123 -5.91 2.53 -7.40
N VAL A 124 -5.61 1.84 -6.31
CA VAL A 124 -6.13 2.12 -4.96
C VAL A 124 -5.00 2.27 -3.97
N TYR A 125 -5.20 3.10 -2.95
CA TYR A 125 -4.21 3.32 -1.92
C TYR A 125 -4.87 3.67 -0.59
N ALA A 126 -4.22 3.31 0.51
CA ALA A 126 -4.72 3.50 1.86
C ALA A 126 -3.60 3.86 2.82
N LYS A 127 -3.92 4.71 3.80
CA LYS A 127 -3.10 5.00 4.98
C LYS A 127 -3.80 4.44 6.21
N ILE A 128 -3.08 3.63 6.98
CA ILE A 128 -3.50 3.09 8.26
C ILE A 128 -2.77 3.88 9.34
N PHE A 129 -3.53 4.61 10.15
CA PHE A 129 -3.00 5.43 11.23
C PHE A 129 -2.75 4.61 12.47
N PHE A 130 -1.62 4.92 13.11
CA PHE A 130 -1.22 4.31 14.37
C PHE A 130 -1.37 5.33 15.50
N THR A 131 -1.87 4.86 16.65
CA THR A 131 -1.89 5.64 17.88
C THR A 131 -1.41 4.72 18.99
N ASN A 132 -0.32 5.11 19.67
CA ASN A 132 0.36 4.25 20.64
C ASN A 132 0.70 2.86 20.07
N ASN A 133 1.25 2.82 18.85
CA ASN A 133 1.61 1.60 18.10
C ASN A 133 0.45 0.65 17.77
N LEU A 134 -0.80 1.12 17.83
CA LEU A 134 -1.97 0.33 17.44
C LEU A 134 -2.64 0.95 16.21
N PRO A 135 -3.01 0.16 15.18
CA PRO A 135 -3.87 0.63 14.10
C PRO A 135 -5.22 1.13 14.65
N THR A 136 -5.57 2.37 14.36
CA THR A 136 -6.82 2.98 14.84
C THR A 136 -7.76 3.39 13.72
N THR A 137 -7.23 3.86 12.60
CA THR A 137 -8.03 4.43 11.52
C THR A 137 -7.46 4.03 10.17
N LEU A 138 -8.33 3.77 9.21
CA LEU A 138 -7.95 3.58 7.82
C LEU A 138 -8.62 4.67 6.97
N ILE A 139 -7.80 5.37 6.21
CA ILE A 139 -8.24 6.26 5.14
C ILE A 139 -7.81 5.63 3.82
N TRP A 140 -8.68 5.59 2.84
CA TRP A 140 -8.37 5.02 1.52
C TRP A 140 -8.99 5.86 0.41
N ALA A 141 -8.43 5.73 -0.79
CA ALA A 141 -8.93 6.37 -2.00
C ALA A 141 -8.52 5.56 -3.24
N PHE A 142 -9.03 6.00 -4.39
CA PHE A 142 -8.73 5.41 -5.68
C PHE A 142 -8.44 6.49 -6.74
N ILE A 143 -7.70 6.11 -7.78
CA ILE A 143 -7.34 7.00 -8.88
C ILE A 143 -8.54 7.18 -9.81
N ASN A 144 -9.35 8.21 -9.58
CA ASN A 144 -10.55 8.52 -10.38
C ASN A 144 -10.28 8.73 -11.89
N GLN A 145 -9.05 9.08 -12.26
CA GLN A 145 -8.70 9.57 -13.59
C GLN A 145 -8.08 8.49 -14.49
N SER A 146 -7.92 7.26 -14.01
CA SER A 146 -7.28 6.17 -14.77
C SER A 146 -7.77 4.79 -14.33
N ASN A 147 -7.85 3.86 -15.28
CA ASN A 147 -8.11 2.43 -15.05
C ASN A 147 -6.79 1.63 -15.06
N THR A 148 -5.81 2.16 -14.35
CA THR A 148 -4.46 1.59 -14.26
C THR A 148 -4.07 1.37 -12.81
N GLN A 149 -3.51 0.20 -12.52
CA GLN A 149 -2.95 -0.12 -11.23
C GLN A 149 -1.80 0.83 -10.85
N ILE A 150 -1.58 0.98 -9.54
CA ILE A 150 -0.38 1.62 -9.04
C ILE A 150 0.78 0.65 -9.19
N THR A 151 1.85 1.09 -9.83
CA THR A 151 3.03 0.25 -10.06
C THR A 151 4.11 0.47 -9.02
N ASP A 152 4.23 1.69 -8.49
CA ASP A 152 5.19 2.02 -7.44
C ASP A 152 4.75 3.27 -6.67
N ALA A 153 5.19 3.40 -5.42
CA ALA A 153 4.94 4.58 -4.61
C ALA A 153 6.03 4.80 -3.56
N CYS A 154 6.23 6.05 -3.15
CA CYS A 154 7.07 6.40 -2.02
C CYS A 154 6.50 7.61 -1.27
N TRP A 155 6.93 7.79 -0.02
CA TRP A 155 6.68 9.02 0.74
C TRP A 155 7.74 10.08 0.43
N ALA A 156 7.38 11.34 0.60
CA ALA A 156 8.27 12.49 0.60
C ALA A 156 7.83 13.50 1.65
N ASP A 157 8.74 14.41 2.00
CA ASP A 157 8.40 15.53 2.88
C ASP A 157 7.39 16.48 2.21
N GLY A 158 6.63 17.16 3.07
CA GLY A 158 5.70 18.21 2.66
C GLY A 158 6.37 19.37 1.94
N TYR A 159 5.85 19.77 0.77
CA TYR A 159 6.29 21.00 0.08
C TYR A 159 5.76 22.30 0.74
N SER A 160 4.72 22.23 1.59
CA SER A 160 4.11 23.39 2.25
C SER A 160 3.49 23.04 3.61
N GLY A 161 3.31 24.05 4.48
CA GLY A 161 2.79 23.89 5.85
C GLY A 161 1.36 23.35 5.99
N ALA A 162 0.70 22.96 4.89
CA ALA A 162 -0.62 22.33 4.90
C ALA A 162 -0.57 20.81 5.09
N SER A 163 0.55 20.16 4.74
CA SER A 163 0.76 18.73 4.99
C SER A 163 2.25 18.47 5.14
N THR A 164 2.65 17.88 6.26
CA THR A 164 4.04 17.51 6.58
C THR A 164 4.58 16.41 5.68
N MET A 165 3.74 15.75 4.88
CA MET A 165 4.08 14.57 4.10
C MET A 165 3.25 14.46 2.83
N ASN A 166 3.84 13.92 1.77
CA ASN A 166 3.15 13.58 0.53
C ASN A 166 3.54 12.18 0.07
N TYR A 167 2.70 11.57 -0.77
CA TYR A 167 2.98 10.32 -1.43
C TYR A 167 3.10 10.54 -2.93
N GLY A 168 4.21 10.09 -3.50
CA GLY A 168 4.41 10.01 -4.94
C GLY A 168 3.97 8.64 -5.42
N ILE A 169 3.17 8.60 -6.48
CA ILE A 169 2.55 7.36 -6.99
C ILE A 169 2.75 7.27 -8.50
N ILE A 170 3.23 6.14 -8.99
CA ILE A 170 3.26 5.78 -10.41
C ILE A 170 2.03 4.94 -10.74
N TYR A 171 1.31 5.31 -11.79
CA TYR A 171 0.18 4.55 -12.31
C TYR A 171 0.13 4.65 -13.83
N GLY A 172 0.20 3.50 -14.51
CA GLY A 172 0.37 3.48 -15.97
C GLY A 172 1.66 4.17 -16.41
N ASP A 173 1.54 5.22 -17.22
CA ASP A 173 2.64 6.06 -17.74
C ASP A 173 2.74 7.41 -17.00
N ALA A 174 2.17 7.49 -15.81
CA ALA A 174 1.96 8.76 -15.14
C ALA A 174 2.48 8.76 -13.72
N PHE A 175 2.91 9.95 -13.28
CA PHE A 175 3.20 10.25 -11.89
C PHE A 175 2.14 11.19 -11.32
N GLY A 176 1.68 10.87 -10.12
CA GLY A 176 0.78 11.72 -9.33
C GLY A 176 1.32 11.90 -7.91
N ARG A 177 1.03 13.05 -7.33
CA ARG A 177 1.27 13.32 -5.91
C ARG A 177 -0.05 13.32 -5.17
N VAL A 178 -0.04 12.76 -3.97
CA VAL A 178 -1.19 12.72 -3.08
C VAL A 178 -0.75 13.28 -1.73
N ASN A 179 -1.60 14.06 -1.07
CA ASN A 179 -1.29 14.55 0.27
C ASN A 179 -1.24 13.42 1.31
N GLY A 180 -0.43 13.60 2.37
CA GLY A 180 -0.38 12.73 3.53
C GLY A 180 -1.52 12.98 4.52
N SER A 181 -2.76 13.13 4.04
CA SER A 181 -3.89 13.68 4.79
C SER A 181 -4.09 13.07 6.17
N ILE A 182 -4.08 13.92 7.21
CA ILE A 182 -4.40 13.58 8.61
C ILE A 182 -5.89 13.74 8.95
N MET A 183 -6.71 14.31 8.05
CA MET A 183 -8.10 14.73 8.32
C MET A 183 -9.16 13.99 7.49
N GLY A 184 -8.90 12.73 7.12
CA GLY A 184 -9.96 11.83 6.63
C GLY A 184 -10.07 11.65 5.12
N ASN A 185 -9.42 12.46 4.29
CA ASN A 185 -9.52 12.35 2.82
C ASN A 185 -8.20 12.61 2.10
N PHE A 186 -7.84 11.74 1.16
CA PHE A 186 -6.76 11.97 0.21
C PHE A 186 -7.14 12.98 -0.87
N GLY A 187 -6.19 13.79 -1.31
CA GLY A 187 -6.31 14.75 -2.40
C GLY A 187 -5.08 14.71 -3.30
N PHE A 188 -5.32 14.66 -4.61
CA PHE A 188 -4.27 14.80 -5.61
C PHE A 188 -3.69 16.21 -5.58
N LEU A 189 -2.37 16.30 -5.60
CA LEU A 189 -1.61 17.54 -5.59
C LEU A 189 -1.04 17.78 -6.99
N GLY A 190 -1.59 18.77 -7.68
CA GLY A 190 -1.13 19.20 -9.00
C GLY A 190 -1.69 18.39 -10.18
N THR A 191 -1.13 18.64 -11.36
CA THR A 191 -1.57 18.04 -12.62
C THR A 191 -0.80 16.75 -12.91
N ARG A 192 -1.49 15.72 -13.41
CA ARG A 192 -0.90 14.50 -13.96
C ARG A 192 0.24 14.86 -14.91
N LYS A 193 1.42 14.25 -14.71
CA LYS A 193 2.51 14.30 -15.68
C LYS A 193 2.61 12.94 -16.37
N SER A 194 2.22 12.90 -17.65
CA SER A 194 2.54 11.76 -18.52
C SER A 194 3.99 11.91 -18.95
N VAL A 195 4.82 10.95 -18.55
CA VAL A 195 6.22 10.88 -18.92
C VAL A 195 6.50 9.42 -19.28
N LEU A 196 7.31 9.21 -20.32
CA LEU A 196 7.64 7.89 -20.87
C LEU A 196 7.85 6.81 -19.78
N ASN A 197 7.19 5.65 -19.94
CA ASN A 197 7.29 4.41 -19.15
C ASN A 197 7.99 4.54 -17.80
N LEU A 198 7.39 5.30 -16.88
CA LEU A 198 7.84 5.36 -15.50
C LEU A 198 7.62 3.99 -14.86
N THR A 199 8.65 3.47 -14.22
CA THR A 199 8.62 2.15 -13.56
C THR A 199 8.73 2.27 -12.06
N SER A 200 9.40 3.30 -11.57
CA SER A 200 9.58 3.52 -10.13
C SER A 200 9.69 4.98 -9.73
N VAL A 201 9.40 5.24 -8.46
CA VAL A 201 9.52 6.52 -7.80
C VAL A 201 10.23 6.37 -6.46
N SER A 202 11.20 7.23 -6.22
CA SER A 202 11.85 7.37 -4.92
C SER A 202 11.90 8.84 -4.49
N TYR A 203 12.38 9.09 -3.28
CA TYR A 203 12.52 10.42 -2.71
C TYR A 203 14.00 10.72 -2.43
N ASP A 204 14.49 11.85 -2.97
CA ASP A 204 15.78 12.42 -2.63
C ASP A 204 15.59 13.49 -1.56
N GLN A 205 15.94 13.13 -0.33
CA GLN A 205 15.84 14.01 0.82
C GLN A 205 16.80 15.21 0.75
N SER A 206 17.96 15.06 0.09
CA SER A 206 18.94 16.13 0.00
C SER A 206 18.46 17.29 -0.89
N GLU A 207 17.68 16.94 -1.92
CA GLU A 207 17.07 17.91 -2.82
C GLU A 207 15.60 18.22 -2.53
N ASN A 208 14.98 17.46 -1.60
CA ASN A 208 13.53 17.49 -1.32
C ASN A 208 12.69 17.31 -2.59
N LYS A 209 12.97 16.25 -3.37
CA LYS A 209 12.29 15.97 -4.65
C LYS A 209 12.00 14.50 -4.84
N PHE A 210 10.95 14.23 -5.62
CA PHE A 210 10.74 12.90 -6.17
C PHE A 210 11.72 12.63 -7.32
N VAL A 211 12.33 11.46 -7.28
CA VAL A 211 13.17 10.91 -8.33
C VAL A 211 12.38 9.83 -9.05
N LEU A 212 12.11 10.05 -10.34
CA LEU A 212 11.37 9.10 -11.16
C LEU A 212 12.37 8.32 -12.01
N SER A 213 12.22 7.00 -12.06
CA SER A 213 12.99 6.14 -12.95
C SER A 213 12.05 5.41 -13.91
N GLY A 214 12.49 5.25 -15.14
CA GLY A 214 11.69 4.66 -16.21
C GLY A 214 12.53 4.43 -17.46
N ASN A 215 11.95 3.71 -18.43
CA ASN A 215 12.62 3.46 -19.70
C ASN A 215 12.13 4.46 -20.75
N SER A 216 12.92 5.49 -21.02
CA SER A 216 12.64 6.50 -22.04
C SER A 216 12.82 5.99 -23.48
N GLY A 217 13.29 4.75 -23.69
CA GLY A 217 13.56 4.18 -25.02
C GLY A 217 14.65 4.93 -25.82
N ILE A 218 15.24 5.97 -25.22
CA ILE A 218 16.25 6.87 -25.78
C ILE A 218 17.13 7.27 -24.60
N ASN A 219 18.46 7.37 -24.80
CA ASN A 219 19.49 7.78 -23.84
C ASN A 219 19.24 9.17 -23.23
N GLU A 220 18.18 9.35 -22.46
CA GLU A 220 17.81 10.57 -21.77
C GLU A 220 18.01 10.36 -20.25
N PRO A 221 18.69 11.28 -19.56
CA PRO A 221 18.98 11.14 -18.13
C PRO A 221 17.71 11.20 -17.27
N ARG A 222 17.82 10.65 -16.05
CA ARG A 222 16.79 10.68 -14.99
C ARG A 222 16.16 12.08 -14.89
N GLN A 223 14.82 12.15 -14.93
CA GLN A 223 14.11 13.42 -14.78
C GLN A 223 13.73 13.64 -13.32
N PHE A 224 14.27 14.70 -12.71
CA PHE A 224 13.87 15.18 -11.40
C PHE A 224 12.61 16.03 -11.55
N ILE A 225 11.54 15.67 -10.84
CA ILE A 225 10.32 16.47 -10.84
C ILE A 225 10.15 17.11 -9.46
N GLY A 226 10.37 18.43 -9.42
CA GLY A 226 9.98 19.33 -8.33
C GLY A 226 8.48 19.56 -8.29
#